data_AF-A0A8B2VM76-F1
#
_entry.id   AF-A0A8B2VM76-F1
#
_cell.length_a   1.000
_cell.length_b   1.000
_cell.length_c   1.000
_cell.angle_alpha   90.00
_cell.angle_beta   90.00
_cell.angle_gamma   90.00
#
_symmetry.space_group_name_H-M   'P 1'
#
loop_
_entity.id
_entity.type
_entity.pdbx_description
1 polymer ?
#
loop_
_entity_poly.entity_id
_entity_poly.type
_entity_poly.pdbx_seq_one_letter_code
_entity_poly.pdbx_strand_id
1 'polypeptide(L)'
;MKLERLLITPGGVLALLHPTSPDADEFRTYTLGHELGPNAYREGILSPRDLWYVSLLHFRGPIEHPKDLVAWSHQQLAPITWAFPDAALCTYEITTTAMRPRIRHTAAFGRAI
;
A
#
# COMPACT_ATOMS: atom_id res chain seq x y z
N MET A 1 4.35 -1.50 -11.32
CA MET A 1 3.52 -0.40 -10.75
C MET A 1 4.12 0.94 -11.14
N LYS A 2 3.31 1.85 -11.67
CA LYS A 2 3.74 3.20 -12.08
C LYS A 2 3.28 4.22 -11.05
N LEU A 3 4.15 5.15 -10.65
CA LEU A 3 3.79 6.30 -9.82
C LEU A 3 2.82 7.23 -10.56
N GLU A 4 1.71 7.58 -9.92
CA GLU A 4 0.73 8.52 -10.46
C GLU A 4 0.85 9.89 -9.78
N ARG A 5 0.67 9.94 -8.45
CA ARG A 5 0.69 11.17 -7.65
C ARG A 5 0.95 10.89 -6.19
N LEU A 6 1.18 11.95 -5.41
CA LEU A 6 1.15 11.89 -3.96
C LEU A 6 -0.25 12.20 -3.43
N LEU A 7 -0.62 11.55 -2.33
CA LEU A 7 -1.86 11.78 -1.61
C LEU A 7 -1.55 12.08 -0.14
N ILE A 8 -2.11 13.17 0.36
CA ILE A 8 -2.15 13.42 1.81
C ILE A 8 -3.45 12.84 2.35
N THR A 9 -3.33 12.03 3.38
CA THR A 9 -4.46 11.43 4.11
C THR A 9 -4.44 11.91 5.56
N PRO A 10 -5.52 11.72 6.33
CA PRO A 10 -5.50 12.07 7.76
C PRO A 10 -4.36 11.39 8.56
N GLY A 11 -3.87 10.24 8.10
CA GLY A 11 -2.85 9.46 8.80
C GLY A 11 -1.43 9.59 8.25
N GLY A 12 -1.20 10.26 7.13
CA GLY A 12 0.12 10.32 6.50
C GLY A 12 0.11 10.66 5.02
N VAL A 13 1.23 10.38 4.37
CA VAL A 13 1.42 10.61 2.92
C VAL A 13 1.58 9.28 2.21
N LEU A 14 0.84 9.12 1.12
CA LEU A 14 0.87 7.93 0.27
C LEU A 14 1.40 8.30 -1.12
N ALA A 15 2.16 7.40 -1.75
CA ALA A 15 2.39 7.40 -3.18
C ALA A 15 1.31 6.54 -3.85
N LEU A 16 0.45 7.16 -4.66
CA LEU A 16 -0.54 6.46 -5.46
C LEU A 16 0.14 5.78 -6.64
N LEU A 17 -0.14 4.49 -6.80
CA LEU A 17 0.41 3.65 -7.85
C LEU A 17 -0.70 3.16 -8.77
N HIS A 18 -0.36 3.01 -10.04
CA HIS A 18 -1.18 2.34 -11.03
C HIS A 18 -0.53 1.00 -11.44
N PRO A 19 -1.28 -0.10 -11.49
CA PRO A 19 -0.82 -1.35 -12.08
C PRO A 19 -0.26 -1.15 -13.49
N THR A 20 0.83 -1.84 -13.79
CA THR A 20 1.41 -1.88 -15.14
C THR A 20 1.22 -3.26 -15.80
N SER A 21 0.57 -4.18 -15.08
CA SER A 21 0.27 -5.55 -15.50
C SER A 21 -1.11 -5.94 -14.93
N PRO A 22 -1.92 -6.75 -15.64
CA PRO A 22 -3.16 -7.31 -15.10
C PRO A 22 -2.95 -8.20 -13.86
N ASP A 23 -1.75 -8.75 -13.65
CA ASP A 23 -1.44 -9.65 -12.53
C ASP A 23 -1.74 -9.02 -11.16
N ALA A 24 -1.60 -7.70 -11.05
CA ALA A 24 -1.91 -6.99 -9.81
C ALA A 24 -3.40 -7.08 -9.47
N ASP A 25 -4.27 -6.86 -10.46
CA ASP A 25 -5.72 -6.89 -10.27
C ASP A 25 -6.22 -8.32 -10.01
N GLU A 26 -5.58 -9.33 -10.63
CA GLU A 26 -5.84 -10.75 -10.35
C GLU A 26 -5.45 -11.10 -8.90
N PHE A 27 -4.23 -10.73 -8.48
CA PHE A 27 -3.75 -10.95 -7.12
C PHE A 27 -4.71 -10.38 -6.07
N ARG A 28 -5.22 -9.16 -6.31
CA ARG A 28 -6.18 -8.50 -5.44
C ARG A 28 -7.53 -9.22 -5.40
N THR A 29 -8.11 -9.48 -6.57
CA THR A 29 -9.53 -9.87 -6.69
C THR A 29 -9.74 -11.33 -6.34
N TYR A 30 -8.84 -12.20 -6.82
CA TYR A 30 -9.01 -13.64 -6.74
C TYR A 30 -8.12 -14.26 -5.66
N THR A 31 -6.81 -14.01 -5.72
CA THR A 31 -5.85 -14.71 -4.86
C THR A 31 -5.99 -14.31 -3.39
N LEU A 32 -6.00 -13.02 -3.06
CA LEU A 32 -6.07 -12.61 -1.65
C LEU A 32 -7.40 -13.00 -1.00
N GLY A 33 -8.52 -12.81 -1.69
CA GLY A 33 -9.83 -13.13 -1.12
C GLY A 33 -10.04 -14.62 -0.88
N HIS A 34 -9.60 -15.46 -1.81
CA HIS A 34 -9.70 -16.91 -1.69
C HIS A 34 -8.74 -17.45 -0.62
N GLU A 35 -7.45 -17.09 -0.70
CA GLU A 35 -6.40 -17.68 0.13
C GLU A 35 -6.43 -17.20 1.59
N LEU A 36 -6.83 -15.94 1.84
CA LEU A 36 -6.98 -15.43 3.21
C LEU A 36 -8.22 -16.01 3.91
N GLY A 37 -9.22 -16.44 3.14
CA GLY A 37 -10.49 -16.90 3.65
C GLY A 37 -11.33 -15.78 4.30
N PRO A 38 -12.58 -16.10 4.69
CA PRO A 38 -13.59 -15.10 5.06
C PRO A 38 -13.27 -14.32 6.35
N ASN A 39 -12.44 -14.88 7.23
CA ASN A 39 -12.10 -14.25 8.51
C ASN A 39 -10.93 -13.25 8.40
N ALA A 40 -10.05 -13.42 7.41
CA ALA A 40 -8.90 -12.53 7.22
C ALA A 40 -9.07 -11.56 6.04
N TYR A 41 -10.04 -11.80 5.15
CA TYR A 41 -10.32 -10.91 4.02
C TYR A 41 -11.47 -9.94 4.28
N ARG A 42 -11.15 -8.76 4.81
CA ARG A 42 -12.15 -7.70 5.13
C ARG A 42 -12.72 -7.00 3.90
N GLU A 43 -11.92 -6.79 2.85
CA GLU A 43 -12.32 -5.96 1.69
C GLU A 43 -13.35 -6.66 0.79
N GLY A 44 -13.47 -8.00 0.83
CA GLY A 44 -14.49 -8.76 0.11
C GLY A 44 -15.93 -8.55 0.60
N ILE A 45 -16.12 -7.88 1.74
CA ILE A 45 -17.44 -7.61 2.34
C ILE A 45 -17.87 -6.15 2.15
N LEU A 46 -16.93 -5.21 1.99
CA LEU A 46 -17.21 -3.77 2.20
C LEU A 46 -17.07 -2.88 0.96
N SER A 47 -16.28 -3.26 -0.05
CA SER A 47 -16.15 -2.66 -1.38
C SER A 47 -14.77 -3.03 -1.94
N PRO A 48 -14.59 -3.31 -3.25
CA PRO A 48 -13.26 -3.38 -3.83
C PRO A 48 -12.60 -2.00 -3.68
N ARG A 49 -11.66 -1.86 -2.75
CA ARG A 49 -10.78 -0.68 -2.76
C ARG A 49 -9.90 -0.76 -4.00
N ASP A 50 -10.13 0.19 -4.90
CA ASP A 50 -9.35 0.38 -6.13
C ASP A 50 -8.10 1.24 -5.89
N LEU A 51 -7.30 0.90 -4.88
CA LEU A 51 -6.13 1.70 -4.52
C LEU A 51 -4.87 0.87 -4.30
N TRP A 52 -3.89 1.05 -5.19
CA TRP A 52 -2.52 0.61 -4.98
C TRP A 52 -1.70 1.78 -4.46
N TYR A 53 -1.00 1.60 -3.34
CA TYR A 53 -0.20 2.67 -2.76
C TYR A 53 0.98 2.16 -1.97
N VAL A 54 1.96 3.04 -1.78
CA VAL A 54 3.03 2.89 -0.78
C VAL A 54 2.85 3.97 0.26
N SER A 55 2.81 3.59 1.54
CA SER A 55 2.89 4.57 2.63
C SER A 55 4.31 5.12 2.68
N LEU A 56 4.47 6.43 2.49
CA LEU A 56 5.77 7.11 2.54
C LEU A 56 6.11 7.51 3.98
N LEU A 57 5.12 7.98 4.73
CA LEU A 57 5.24 8.34 6.13
C LEU A 57 3.88 8.32 6.83
N HIS A 58 3.91 8.26 8.15
CA HIS A 58 2.74 8.39 9.01
C HIS A 58 2.88 9.62 9.90
N PHE A 59 1.77 10.32 10.12
CA PHE A 59 1.74 11.42 11.08
C PHE A 59 1.65 10.87 12.50
N ARG A 60 2.46 11.42 13.41
CA ARG A 60 2.44 11.06 14.84
C ARG A 60 1.60 12.02 15.68
N GLY A 61 1.25 13.18 15.13
CA GLY A 61 0.56 14.24 15.86
C GLY A 61 0.23 15.42 14.93
N PRO A 62 -0.04 16.60 15.50
CA PRO A 62 -0.35 17.80 14.73
C PRO A 62 0.73 18.16 13.70
N ILE A 63 0.30 18.64 12.53
CA ILE A 63 1.18 19.10 11.45
C ILE A 63 1.39 20.61 11.62
N GLU A 64 2.64 21.04 11.76
CA GLU A 64 2.99 22.44 12.01
C GLU A 64 2.66 23.36 10.82
N HIS A 65 2.93 22.90 9.59
CA HIS A 65 2.75 23.66 8.35
C HIS A 65 1.89 22.88 7.33
N PRO A 66 0.57 22.71 7.58
CA PRO A 66 -0.27 21.86 6.73
C PRO A 66 -0.41 22.38 5.30
N LYS A 67 -0.41 23.70 5.10
CA LYS A 67 -0.53 24.31 3.76
C LYS A 67 0.68 24.03 2.88
N ASP A 68 1.87 24.08 3.46
CA ASP A 68 3.12 23.86 2.72
C ASP A 68 3.26 22.38 2.34
N LEU A 69 2.82 21.48 3.21
CA LEU A 69 2.77 20.05 2.91
C LEU A 69 1.80 19.75 1.75
N VAL A 70 0.61 20.37 1.76
CA VAL A 70 -0.35 20.27 0.65
C VAL A 70 0.25 20.80 -0.64
N ALA A 71 0.86 22.00 -0.61
CA ALA A 71 1.51 22.58 -1.77
C ALA A 71 2.61 21.67 -2.35
N TRP A 72 3.43 21.06 -1.49
CA TRP A 72 4.45 20.09 -1.89
C TRP A 72 3.85 18.85 -2.56
N SER A 73 2.72 18.33 -2.08
CA SER A 73 2.10 17.12 -2.65
C SER A 73 1.62 17.30 -4.11
N HIS A 74 1.45 18.54 -4.56
CA HIS A 74 1.08 18.88 -5.93
C HIS A 74 2.29 18.92 -6.90
N GLN A 75 3.52 18.77 -6.40
CA GLN A 75 4.68 18.74 -7.27
C GLN A 75 4.60 17.55 -8.24
N GLN A 76 4.91 17.84 -9.51
CA GLN A 76 5.01 16.80 -10.52
C GLN A 76 6.25 15.96 -10.24
N LEU A 77 6.03 14.70 -9.85
CA LEU A 77 7.11 13.74 -9.72
C LEU A 77 7.47 13.18 -11.10
N ALA A 78 8.75 12.91 -11.31
CA ALA A 78 9.19 12.21 -12.50
C ALA A 78 8.45 10.85 -12.58
N PRO A 79 8.02 10.43 -13.78
CA PRO A 79 7.43 9.10 -13.94
C PRO A 79 8.43 8.03 -13.48
N ILE A 80 8.06 7.28 -12.45
CA ILE A 80 8.87 6.19 -11.90
C ILE A 80 8.04 4.92 -11.96
N THR A 81 8.67 3.82 -12.37
CA THR A 81 8.09 2.48 -12.33
C THR A 81 8.84 1.64 -11.32
N TRP A 82 8.10 0.98 -10.43
CA TRP A 82 8.62 0.02 -9.47
C TRP A 82 8.11 -1.38 -9.76
N ALA A 83 9.01 -2.35 -9.60
CA ALA A 83 8.68 -3.75 -9.45
C ALA A 83 8.66 -4.10 -7.97
N PHE A 84 7.67 -4.90 -7.56
CA PHE A 84 7.58 -5.46 -6.21
C PHE A 84 7.80 -6.96 -6.35
N PRO A 85 9.06 -7.42 -6.26
CA PRO A 85 9.39 -8.81 -6.54
C PRO A 85 9.01 -9.75 -5.41
N ASP A 86 8.58 -9.23 -4.26
CA ASP A 86 8.25 -10.03 -3.07
C ASP A 86 6.96 -9.54 -2.40
N ALA A 87 6.23 -10.46 -1.79
CA ALA A 87 5.19 -10.19 -0.80
C ALA A 87 5.54 -10.82 0.54
N ALA A 88 5.12 -10.15 1.61
CA ALA A 88 5.18 -10.69 2.96
C ALA A 88 3.76 -10.79 3.55
N LEU A 89 3.40 -11.96 4.05
CA LEU A 89 2.25 -12.10 4.94
C LEU A 89 2.72 -11.72 6.35
N CYS A 90 2.06 -10.75 6.96
CA CYS A 90 2.41 -10.29 8.30
C CYS A 90 1.17 -10.07 9.18
N THR A 91 1.38 -10.22 10.48
CA THR A 91 0.47 -9.73 11.52
C THR A 91 1.06 -8.48 12.14
N TYR A 92 0.25 -7.55 12.64
CA TYR A 92 0.75 -6.35 13.29
C TYR A 92 0.66 -6.46 14.81
N GLU A 93 1.72 -5.99 15.47
CA GLU A 93 1.75 -5.76 16.91
C GLU A 93 1.75 -4.24 17.16
N ILE A 94 0.81 -3.77 17.98
CA ILE A 94 0.78 -2.37 18.39
C ILE A 94 1.85 -2.16 19.46
N THR A 95 2.77 -1.24 19.21
CA THR A 95 3.75 -0.77 20.18
C THR A 95 3.36 0.61 20.69
N THR A 96 4.13 1.15 21.65
CA THR A 96 3.89 2.49 22.20
C THR A 96 4.04 3.61 21.17
N THR A 97 4.76 3.39 20.07
CA THR A 97 5.10 4.45 19.09
C THR A 97 4.73 4.12 17.65
N ALA A 98 4.43 2.85 17.33
CA ALA A 98 4.18 2.38 15.97
C ALA A 98 3.42 1.05 15.93
N MET A 99 3.02 0.63 14.74
CA MET A 99 2.66 -0.76 14.46
C MET A 99 3.88 -1.50 13.92
N ARG A 100 4.30 -2.57 14.58
CA ARG A 100 5.43 -3.39 14.14
C ARG A 100 4.91 -4.60 13.35
N PRO A 101 5.35 -4.80 12.10
CA PRO A 101 5.00 -6.01 11.37
C PRO A 101 5.76 -7.21 11.95
N ARG A 102 5.05 -8.30 12.20
CA ARG A 102 5.60 -9.63 12.45
C ARG A 102 5.38 -10.46 11.19
N ILE A 103 6.44 -10.61 10.41
CA ILE A 103 6.44 -11.37 9.17
C ILE A 103 6.21 -12.85 9.52
N ARG A 104 5.23 -13.47 8.86
CA ARG A 104 4.90 -14.89 8.97
C ARG A 104 5.43 -15.68 7.79
N HIS A 105 5.41 -15.07 6.62
CA HIS A 105 5.88 -15.68 5.39
C HIS A 105 6.36 -14.59 4.42
N THR A 106 7.33 -14.92 3.59
CA THR A 106 7.79 -14.08 2.46
C THR A 106 7.84 -14.96 1.22
N ALA A 107 7.30 -14.47 0.11
CA ALA A 107 7.32 -15.15 -1.16
C ALA A 107 7.74 -14.18 -2.26
N ALA A 108 8.58 -14.65 -3.18
CA ALA A 108 8.90 -13.91 -4.38
C ALA A 108 7.75 -14.03 -5.39
N PHE A 109 7.30 -12.90 -5.93
CA PHE A 109 6.51 -12.80 -7.15
C PHE A 109 7.42 -13.04 -8.35
N GLY A 110 7.57 -14.30 -8.70
CA GLY A 110 8.22 -14.72 -9.93
C GLY A 110 7.86 -16.17 -10.20
N ARG A 111 7.51 -16.49 -11.45
CA ARG A 111 7.55 -17.89 -11.88
C ARG A 111 8.96 -18.40 -11.60
N ALA A 112 9.07 -19.49 -10.83
CA ALA A 112 10.22 -20.35 -10.96
C ALA A 112 10.32 -20.68 -12.45
N ILE A 113 11.44 -20.27 -13.07
CA ILE A 113 11.75 -20.60 -14.46
C ILE A 113 11.97 -22.10 -14.54
#